data_AF-A0A7W9PBH6-F1
#
_entry.id   AF-A0A7W9PBH6-F1
#
_cell.length_a   1.000
_cell.length_b   1.000
_cell.length_c   1.000
_cell.angle_alpha   90.00
_cell.angle_beta   90.00
_cell.angle_gamma   90.00
#
_symmetry.space_group_name_H-M   'P 1'
#
loop_
_entity.id
_entity.type
_entity.pdbx_description
1 polymer ?
#
loop_
_entity_poly.entity_id
_entity_poly.type
_entity_poly.pdbx_seq_one_letter_code
_entity_poly.pdbx_strand_id
1 'polypeptide(L)'
;MFRRVPRTPFTLLTIGAVVTAGLALGAGSAAAQTLTSMPTPARACLWDGGAHAQGSSVVAGGRTYVCGADGHGAPFWAAGASTGAQDTVANPGSRADPAGRFSAGARQPGTGYNDYCVGHQLIAGTEDVYQVVRAADGRLFWKATAPAASWRFDTGTARPEPTWRTPAVCFDGSLV
;
A
#
# COMPACT_ATOMS: atom_id res chain seq x y z
N MET A 1 -13.52 -42.53 37.16
CA MET A 1 -13.81 -41.77 38.41
C MET A 1 -13.97 -40.30 38.03
N PHE A 2 -15.21 -39.85 37.82
CA PHE A 2 -15.52 -38.49 37.33
C PHE A 2 -15.74 -37.54 38.51
N ARG A 3 -15.04 -36.40 38.56
CA ARG A 3 -15.35 -35.29 39.47
C ARG A 3 -15.80 -34.09 38.64
N ARG A 4 -17.10 -33.77 38.70
CA ARG A 4 -17.70 -32.57 38.13
C ARG A 4 -17.47 -31.40 39.09
N VAL A 5 -16.96 -30.28 38.57
CA VAL A 5 -16.84 -29.00 39.31
C VAL A 5 -18.12 -28.19 39.08
N PRO A 6 -18.78 -27.67 40.12
CA PRO A 6 -19.98 -26.85 39.98
C PRO A 6 -19.66 -25.45 39.46
N ARG A 7 -20.53 -24.95 38.57
CA ARG A 7 -20.58 -23.57 38.05
C ARG A 7 -21.32 -22.68 39.04
N THR A 8 -20.75 -21.52 39.38
CA THR A 8 -21.43 -20.49 40.18
C THR A 8 -21.75 -19.28 39.28
N PRO A 9 -23.03 -18.98 39.02
CA PRO A 9 -23.43 -17.76 38.33
C PRO A 9 -23.53 -16.58 39.33
N PHE A 10 -22.88 -15.46 39.04
CA PHE A 10 -23.08 -14.20 39.77
C PHE A 10 -24.13 -13.35 39.06
N THR A 11 -25.20 -13.09 39.81
CA THR A 11 -26.41 -12.38 39.43
C THR A 11 -26.21 -10.87 39.45
N LEU A 12 -26.92 -10.20 38.53
CA LEU A 12 -27.04 -8.76 38.29
C LEU A 12 -27.51 -7.96 39.52
N LEU A 13 -27.00 -6.73 39.67
CA LEU A 13 -27.62 -5.67 40.46
C LEU A 13 -27.88 -4.45 39.56
N THR A 14 -29.16 -4.25 39.28
CA THR A 14 -29.78 -3.06 38.69
C THR A 14 -29.83 -1.92 39.71
N ILE A 15 -29.42 -0.70 39.32
CA ILE A 15 -29.60 0.50 40.15
C ILE A 15 -30.41 1.56 39.37
N GLY A 16 -31.62 1.76 39.91
CA GLY A 16 -32.47 2.95 39.97
C GLY A 16 -32.29 4.11 38.98
N ALA A 17 -33.38 4.37 38.24
CA ALA A 17 -33.66 5.66 37.61
C ALA A 17 -34.04 6.72 38.67
N VAL A 18 -33.47 7.92 38.56
CA VAL A 18 -33.93 9.12 39.27
C VAL A 18 -34.45 10.10 38.23
N VAL A 19 -35.75 10.39 38.33
CA VAL A 19 -36.43 11.45 37.56
C VAL A 19 -36.35 12.73 38.38
N THR A 20 -35.66 13.74 37.85
CA THR A 20 -35.74 15.12 38.35
C THR A 20 -36.28 15.99 37.23
N ALA A 21 -37.52 16.45 37.41
CA ALA A 21 -38.13 17.51 36.61
C ALA A 21 -37.59 18.86 37.08
N GLY A 22 -36.99 19.63 36.18
CA GLY A 22 -36.56 21.01 36.40
C GLY A 22 -36.95 21.88 35.20
N LEU A 23 -37.72 22.93 35.46
CA LEU A 23 -38.19 23.90 34.48
C LEU A 23 -37.13 24.96 34.14
N ALA A 24 -37.06 25.24 32.83
CA ALA A 24 -36.76 26.50 32.14
C ALA A 24 -35.42 27.24 32.39
N LEU A 25 -34.64 27.41 31.31
CA LEU A 25 -34.04 28.67 30.84
C LEU A 25 -33.49 28.43 29.42
N GLY A 26 -33.85 29.34 28.49
CA GLY A 26 -33.49 29.22 27.07
C GLY A 26 -31.99 29.25 26.83
N ALA A 27 -31.49 28.26 26.10
CA ALA A 27 -30.18 28.26 25.48
C ALA A 27 -30.38 27.79 24.04
N GLY A 28 -29.94 28.60 23.08
CA GLY A 28 -30.04 28.27 21.66
C GLY A 28 -29.47 26.88 21.40
N SER A 29 -30.17 26.11 20.58
CA SER A 29 -29.68 24.85 20.04
C SER A 29 -28.44 25.15 19.20
N ALA A 30 -27.27 25.12 19.83
CA ALA A 30 -26.04 24.84 19.12
C ALA A 30 -26.22 23.42 18.58
N ALA A 31 -26.58 23.33 17.30
CA ALA A 31 -26.39 22.10 16.56
C ALA A 31 -24.92 21.74 16.74
N ALA A 32 -24.64 20.77 17.61
CA ALA A 32 -23.38 20.09 17.64
C ALA A 32 -23.28 19.41 16.28
N GLN A 33 -22.70 20.13 15.32
CA GLN A 33 -22.24 19.56 14.08
C GLN A 33 -21.33 18.44 14.52
N THR A 34 -21.85 17.22 14.44
CA THR A 34 -21.03 16.03 14.44
C THR A 34 -20.21 16.20 13.18
N LEU A 35 -19.03 16.82 13.34
CA LEU A 35 -17.95 16.75 12.38
C LEU A 35 -17.66 15.25 12.29
N THR A 36 -18.40 14.62 11.38
CA THR A 36 -18.08 13.33 10.84
C THR A 36 -16.73 13.59 10.23
N SER A 37 -15.68 13.32 11.00
CA SER A 37 -14.32 13.50 10.56
C SER A 37 -14.22 12.66 9.31
N MET A 38 -14.17 13.32 8.14
CA MET A 38 -13.88 12.61 6.90
C MET A 38 -12.61 11.80 7.19
N PRO A 39 -12.60 10.48 6.93
CA PRO A 39 -11.41 9.68 7.16
C PRO A 39 -10.28 10.37 6.40
N THR A 40 -9.28 10.84 7.12
CA THR A 40 -8.29 11.75 6.55
C THR A 40 -7.59 11.01 5.40
N PRO A 41 -7.71 11.46 4.14
CA PRO A 41 -7.07 10.80 3.00
C PRO A 41 -5.53 10.83 3.11
N ALA A 42 -5.00 11.67 4.00
CA ALA A 42 -3.57 11.86 4.27
C ALA A 42 -2.84 10.61 4.80
N ARG A 43 -3.54 9.52 5.08
CA ARG A 43 -2.92 8.24 5.48
C ARG A 43 -3.20 7.09 4.52
N ALA A 44 -3.89 7.26 3.41
CA ALA A 44 -4.10 6.14 2.48
C ALA A 44 -2.79 5.78 1.74
N CYS A 45 -2.56 4.49 1.51
CA CYS A 45 -1.51 4.06 0.60
C CYS A 45 -2.03 4.08 -0.84
N LEU A 46 -1.19 4.47 -1.78
CA LEU A 46 -1.53 4.48 -3.19
C LEU A 46 -0.99 3.23 -3.89
N TRP A 47 -1.80 2.67 -4.79
CA TRP A 47 -1.42 1.65 -5.74
C TRP A 47 -2.02 1.96 -7.11
N ASP A 48 -1.18 2.25 -8.10
CA ASP A 48 -1.57 2.70 -9.44
C ASP A 48 -2.60 3.87 -9.46
N GLY A 49 -2.52 4.77 -8.47
CA GLY A 49 -3.43 5.90 -8.27
C GLY A 49 -4.68 5.57 -7.45
N GLY A 50 -4.97 4.28 -7.20
CA GLY A 50 -6.02 3.85 -6.29
C GLY A 50 -5.61 4.03 -4.83
N ALA A 51 -6.51 4.56 -4.00
CA ALA A 51 -6.27 4.76 -2.57
C ALA A 51 -6.74 3.55 -1.74
N HIS A 52 -5.88 3.12 -0.81
CA HIS A 52 -6.11 1.99 0.08
C HIS A 52 -6.01 2.45 1.54
N ALA A 53 -7.00 2.08 2.35
CA ALA A 53 -7.04 2.46 3.76
C ALA A 53 -5.91 1.81 4.57
N GLN A 54 -5.49 2.47 5.67
CA GLN A 54 -4.56 1.88 6.63
C GLN A 54 -5.07 0.53 7.16
N GLY A 55 -4.18 -0.44 7.31
CA GLY A 55 -4.48 -1.81 7.70
C GLY A 55 -5.06 -2.69 6.57
N SER A 56 -5.43 -2.12 5.42
CA SER A 56 -5.87 -2.91 4.28
C SER A 56 -4.71 -3.72 3.68
N SER A 57 -5.05 -4.83 3.04
CA SER A 57 -4.08 -5.69 2.36
C SER A 57 -4.41 -5.82 0.89
N VAL A 58 -3.38 -5.91 0.06
CA VAL A 58 -3.48 -6.22 -1.37
C VAL A 58 -2.54 -7.36 -1.72
N VAL A 59 -2.80 -8.05 -2.82
CA VAL A 59 -1.91 -9.06 -3.40
C VAL A 59 -1.40 -8.55 -4.74
N ALA A 60 -0.08 -8.64 -4.93
CA ALA A 60 0.56 -8.33 -6.19
C ALA A 60 1.83 -9.15 -6.38
N GLY A 61 2.04 -9.72 -7.56
CA GLY A 61 3.29 -10.40 -7.87
C GLY A 61 3.51 -11.67 -7.05
N GLY A 62 2.43 -12.29 -6.55
CA GLY A 62 2.51 -13.44 -5.65
C GLY A 62 2.93 -13.11 -4.21
N ARG A 63 2.70 -11.88 -3.74
CA ARG A 63 2.99 -11.46 -2.37
C ARG A 63 1.88 -10.58 -1.81
N THR A 64 1.66 -10.65 -0.50
CA THR A 64 0.77 -9.71 0.20
C THR A 64 1.50 -8.40 0.51
N TYR A 65 0.77 -7.29 0.51
CA TYR A 65 1.23 -5.99 0.97
C TYR A 65 0.20 -5.40 1.91
N VAL A 66 0.65 -4.91 3.07
CA VAL A 66 -0.22 -4.27 4.06
C VAL A 66 0.03 -2.77 4.06
N CYS A 67 -1.04 -2.00 3.93
CA CYS A 67 -0.96 -0.54 4.01
C CYS A 67 -0.76 -0.13 5.46
N GLY A 68 0.35 0.56 5.72
CA GLY A 68 0.74 1.06 7.03
C GLY A 68 1.33 2.46 6.92
N ALA A 69 2.03 2.87 7.96
CA ALA A 69 2.86 4.07 7.96
C ALA A 69 4.32 3.68 8.23
N ASP A 70 5.26 4.42 7.63
CA ASP A 70 6.68 4.28 7.96
C ASP A 70 7.02 4.92 9.31
N GLY A 71 8.31 4.88 9.70
CA GLY A 71 8.80 5.46 10.96
C GLY A 71 8.60 6.98 11.09
N HIS A 72 8.24 7.67 10.00
CA HIS A 72 7.94 9.10 9.96
C HIS A 72 6.44 9.38 9.80
N GLY A 73 5.60 8.34 9.82
CA GLY A 73 4.15 8.46 9.70
C GLY A 73 3.62 8.60 8.27
N ALA A 74 4.47 8.49 7.24
CA ALA A 74 4.04 8.56 5.85
C ALA A 74 3.48 7.23 5.36
N PRO A 75 2.47 7.20 4.46
CA PRO A 75 1.90 5.95 3.95
C PRO A 75 2.95 5.04 3.30
N PHE A 76 2.94 3.77 3.69
CA PHE A 76 3.93 2.78 3.30
C PHE A 76 3.30 1.39 3.12
N TRP A 77 3.71 0.67 2.09
CA TRP A 77 3.35 -0.72 1.87
C TRP A 77 4.39 -1.65 2.49
N ALA A 78 4.01 -2.35 3.55
CA ALA A 78 4.83 -3.41 4.12
C ALA A 78 4.64 -4.70 3.30
N ALA A 79 5.72 -5.16 2.66
CA ALA A 79 5.71 -6.44 1.95
C ALA A 79 5.62 -7.60 2.96
N GLY A 80 4.60 -8.45 2.77
CA GLY A 80 4.35 -9.63 3.58
C GLY A 80 4.91 -10.92 2.97
N ALA A 81 4.30 -12.03 3.35
CA ALA A 81 4.68 -13.36 2.88
C ALA A 81 4.31 -13.57 1.40
N SER A 82 5.05 -14.47 0.75
CA SER A 82 4.65 -15.01 -0.56
C SER A 82 3.31 -15.75 -0.44
N THR A 83 2.47 -15.66 -1.46
CA THR A 83 1.13 -16.24 -1.47
C THR A 83 0.77 -16.78 -2.84
N GLY A 84 -0.07 -17.81 -2.90
CA GLY A 84 -0.68 -18.36 -4.11
C GLY A 84 -1.91 -17.61 -4.62
N ALA A 85 -2.46 -16.68 -3.83
CA ALA A 85 -3.69 -15.95 -4.16
C ALA A 85 -3.50 -15.02 -5.38
N GLN A 86 -4.56 -14.82 -6.16
CA GLN A 86 -4.57 -13.89 -7.30
C GLN A 86 -4.30 -12.45 -6.87
N ASP A 87 -3.73 -11.68 -7.77
CA ASP A 87 -3.47 -10.26 -7.62
C ASP A 87 -4.81 -9.51 -7.46
N THR A 88 -4.86 -8.62 -6.47
CA THR A 88 -6.07 -7.84 -6.15
C THR A 88 -5.96 -6.39 -6.60
N VAL A 89 -4.85 -6.04 -7.26
CA VAL A 89 -4.52 -4.70 -7.75
C VAL A 89 -3.83 -4.80 -9.10
N ALA A 90 -3.90 -3.71 -9.87
CA ALA A 90 -3.25 -3.64 -11.17
C ALA A 90 -1.71 -3.68 -11.04
N ASN A 91 -1.07 -4.33 -12.02
CA ASN A 91 0.38 -4.44 -12.12
C ASN A 91 0.88 -3.85 -13.45
N PRO A 92 0.77 -2.53 -13.65
CA PRO A 92 1.15 -1.87 -14.90
C PRO A 92 2.67 -1.82 -15.16
N GLY A 93 3.49 -2.28 -14.20
CA GLY A 93 4.93 -2.10 -14.21
C GLY A 93 5.36 -0.69 -13.79
N SER A 94 6.65 -0.52 -13.53
CA SER A 94 7.28 0.77 -13.21
C SER A 94 7.48 1.65 -14.45
N ARG A 95 6.40 1.90 -15.20
CA ARG A 95 6.39 2.59 -16.51
C ARG A 95 6.54 4.11 -16.49
N ALA A 96 6.53 4.74 -15.31
CA ALA A 96 6.58 6.18 -15.14
C ALA A 96 7.03 6.54 -13.71
N ASP A 97 7.20 7.83 -13.42
CA ASP A 97 7.44 8.34 -12.07
C ASP A 97 6.36 7.82 -11.09
N PRO A 98 6.75 7.27 -9.92
CA PRO A 98 5.80 6.71 -8.97
C PRO A 98 4.98 7.77 -8.20
N ALA A 99 5.40 9.04 -8.20
CA ALA A 99 4.75 10.10 -7.43
C ALA A 99 3.26 10.24 -7.79
N GLY A 100 2.42 10.32 -6.76
CA GLY A 100 0.96 10.40 -6.91
C GLY A 100 0.27 9.12 -7.41
N ARG A 101 1.02 8.07 -7.76
CA ARG A 101 0.46 6.78 -8.23
C ARG A 101 0.74 5.64 -7.25
N PHE A 102 1.91 5.65 -6.62
CA PHE A 102 2.33 4.60 -5.70
C PHE A 102 2.91 5.20 -4.42
N SER A 103 2.56 4.62 -3.28
CA SER A 103 3.23 4.89 -2.01
C SER A 103 4.54 4.11 -1.89
N ALA A 104 5.44 4.57 -1.02
CA ALA A 104 6.68 3.87 -0.72
C ALA A 104 6.39 2.41 -0.28
N GLY A 105 7.27 1.49 -0.62
CA GLY A 105 7.09 0.06 -0.36
C GLY A 105 6.35 -0.72 -1.45
N ALA A 106 5.54 -0.04 -2.29
CA ALA A 106 4.90 -0.69 -3.43
C ALA A 106 5.95 -1.26 -4.39
N ARG A 107 5.66 -2.41 -4.99
CA ARG A 107 6.55 -3.05 -5.95
C ARG A 107 5.85 -3.25 -7.28
N GLN A 108 6.62 -3.16 -8.36
CA GLN A 108 6.16 -3.39 -9.73
C GLN A 108 7.28 -4.07 -10.54
N PRO A 109 6.94 -4.92 -11.52
CA PRO A 109 7.91 -5.39 -12.50
C PRO A 109 8.49 -4.22 -13.30
N GLY A 110 9.76 -4.32 -13.64
CA GLY A 110 10.48 -3.34 -14.42
C GLY A 110 9.92 -3.18 -15.82
N THR A 111 10.14 -2.00 -16.41
CA THR A 111 9.78 -1.69 -17.80
C THR A 111 10.94 -0.98 -18.48
N GLY A 112 10.80 -0.64 -19.76
CA GLY A 112 11.78 0.20 -20.46
C GLY A 112 12.02 1.57 -19.82
N TYR A 113 11.12 2.06 -18.96
CA TYR A 113 11.36 3.27 -18.15
C TYR A 113 12.59 3.12 -17.23
N ASN A 114 12.89 1.90 -16.80
CA ASN A 114 13.97 1.60 -15.88
C ASN A 114 15.29 1.22 -16.56
N ASP A 115 15.33 1.25 -17.90
CA ASP A 115 16.56 0.99 -18.64
C ASP A 115 17.63 2.02 -18.30
N TYR A 116 18.88 1.57 -18.23
CA TYR A 116 20.02 2.43 -18.05
C TYR A 116 21.24 1.88 -18.78
N CYS A 117 22.25 2.72 -18.98
CA CYS A 117 23.48 2.32 -19.65
C CYS A 117 24.62 2.16 -18.63
N VAL A 118 25.45 1.16 -18.84
CA VAL A 118 26.75 0.99 -18.18
C VAL A 118 27.81 0.97 -19.28
N GLY A 119 28.51 2.10 -19.46
CA GLY A 119 29.35 2.31 -20.65
C GLY A 119 28.52 2.23 -21.93
N HIS A 120 28.86 1.29 -22.81
CA HIS A 120 28.11 1.03 -24.06
C HIS A 120 27.09 -0.11 -23.95
N GLN A 121 26.86 -0.64 -22.76
CA GLN A 121 25.93 -1.72 -22.53
C GLN A 121 24.58 -1.16 -22.04
N LEU A 122 23.49 -1.52 -22.73
CA LEU A 122 22.14 -1.35 -22.23
C LEU A 122 21.86 -2.41 -21.17
N ILE A 123 21.45 -1.98 -19.98
CA ILE A 123 20.87 -2.84 -18.96
C ILE A 123 19.36 -2.68 -19.03
N ALA A 124 18.67 -3.76 -19.40
CA ALA A 124 17.23 -3.76 -19.54
C ALA A 124 16.57 -3.73 -18.17
N GLY A 125 15.77 -2.70 -17.90
CA GLY A 125 15.03 -2.56 -16.66
C GLY A 125 14.01 -3.69 -16.45
N THR A 126 13.58 -4.36 -17.51
CA THR A 126 12.60 -5.47 -17.45
C THR A 126 13.13 -6.73 -16.76
N GLU A 127 14.42 -6.79 -16.42
CA GLU A 127 15.03 -7.92 -15.74
C GLU A 127 14.84 -7.90 -14.21
N ASP A 128 14.34 -6.79 -13.66
CA ASP A 128 14.18 -6.57 -12.22
C ASP A 128 12.74 -6.24 -11.81
N VAL A 129 12.47 -6.40 -10.52
CA VAL A 129 11.34 -5.83 -9.78
C VAL A 129 11.84 -4.59 -9.07
N TYR A 130 11.07 -3.51 -9.18
CA TYR A 130 11.39 -2.23 -8.55
C TYR A 130 10.44 -1.97 -7.38
N GLN A 131 10.98 -1.42 -6.31
CA GLN A 131 10.25 -0.92 -5.16
C GLN A 131 10.26 0.61 -5.18
N VAL A 132 9.13 1.23 -4.85
CA VAL A 132 9.08 2.66 -4.57
C VAL A 132 9.80 2.93 -3.26
N VAL A 133 10.81 3.79 -3.31
CA VAL A 133 11.55 4.27 -2.15
C VAL A 133 11.42 5.78 -2.05
N ARG A 134 11.55 6.28 -0.81
CA ARG A 134 11.54 7.71 -0.52
C ARG A 134 12.97 8.18 -0.27
N ALA A 135 13.39 9.22 -0.99
CA ALA A 135 14.64 9.93 -0.72
C ALA A 135 14.53 10.82 0.52
N ALA A 136 15.66 11.30 1.03
CA ALA A 136 15.69 12.19 2.20
C ALA A 136 14.94 13.52 1.97
N ASP A 137 14.87 14.00 0.73
CA ASP A 137 14.09 15.17 0.31
C ASP A 137 12.59 14.90 0.17
N GLY A 138 12.14 13.68 0.45
CA GLY A 138 10.75 13.25 0.35
C GLY A 138 10.33 12.76 -1.04
N ARG A 139 11.18 12.89 -2.07
CA ARG A 139 10.87 12.43 -3.44
C ARG A 139 10.75 10.91 -3.50
N LEU A 140 9.80 10.43 -4.30
CA LEU A 140 9.62 9.00 -4.56
C LEU A 140 10.33 8.61 -5.85
N PHE A 141 10.96 7.44 -5.87
CA PHE A 141 11.60 6.89 -7.07
C PHE A 141 11.62 5.36 -7.03
N TRP A 142 11.82 4.74 -8.19
CA TRP A 142 11.95 3.29 -8.33
C TRP A 142 13.38 2.84 -8.01
N LYS A 143 13.51 1.82 -7.15
CA LYS A 143 14.79 1.16 -6.85
C LYS A 143 14.66 -0.35 -7.06
N ALA A 144 15.57 -0.95 -7.83
CA ALA A 144 15.62 -2.39 -8.02
C ALA A 144 15.74 -3.13 -6.67
N THR A 145 14.97 -4.21 -6.49
CA THR A 145 14.92 -4.95 -5.22
C THR A 145 14.97 -6.47 -5.36
N ALA A 146 14.68 -7.03 -6.53
CA ALA A 146 14.69 -8.47 -6.79
C ALA A 146 14.68 -8.73 -8.31
N PRO A 147 15.08 -9.92 -8.78
CA PRO A 147 14.93 -10.28 -10.19
C PRO A 147 13.46 -10.39 -10.63
N ALA A 148 13.16 -10.06 -11.89
CA ALA A 148 11.82 -10.15 -12.46
C ALA A 148 11.23 -11.58 -12.42
N ALA A 149 12.08 -12.62 -12.45
CA ALA A 149 11.66 -14.01 -12.28
C ALA A 149 11.00 -14.30 -10.92
N SER A 150 11.19 -13.44 -9.92
CA SER A 150 10.50 -13.54 -8.63
C SER A 150 9.08 -12.98 -8.63
N TRP A 151 8.69 -12.25 -9.68
CA TRP A 151 7.35 -11.70 -9.83
C TRP A 151 6.43 -12.71 -10.49
N ARG A 152 5.37 -13.12 -9.77
CA ARG A 152 4.35 -14.00 -10.36
C ARG A 152 3.27 -13.17 -11.07
N PHE A 153 3.06 -13.43 -12.35
CA PHE A 153 1.91 -12.92 -13.09
C PHE A 153 0.77 -13.92 -13.03
N ASP A 154 -0.44 -13.43 -12.79
CA ASP A 154 -1.63 -14.26 -12.90
C ASP A 154 -1.90 -14.67 -14.35
N THR A 155 -2.48 -15.85 -14.54
CA THR A 155 -2.78 -16.38 -15.88
C THR A 155 -3.68 -15.41 -16.65
N GLY A 156 -3.28 -15.07 -17.87
CA GLY A 156 -4.04 -14.17 -18.75
C GLY A 156 -3.85 -12.67 -18.47
N THR A 157 -3.01 -12.29 -17.50
CA THR A 157 -2.63 -10.88 -17.31
C THR A 157 -1.55 -10.45 -18.29
N ALA A 158 -1.69 -9.23 -18.82
CA ALA A 158 -0.67 -8.63 -19.66
C ALA A 158 0.60 -8.39 -18.84
N ARG A 159 1.73 -8.86 -19.37
CA ARG A 159 3.04 -8.54 -18.82
C ARG A 159 3.46 -7.16 -19.33
N PRO A 160 4.21 -6.37 -18.53
CA PRO A 160 4.79 -5.14 -19.05
C PRO A 160 5.63 -5.42 -20.29
N GLU A 161 5.56 -4.50 -21.25
CA GLU A 161 6.29 -4.65 -22.50
C GLU A 161 7.80 -4.76 -22.26
N PRO A 162 8.50 -5.64 -23.00
CA PRO A 162 9.96 -5.67 -23.02
C PRO A 162 10.56 -4.30 -23.36
N THR A 163 11.86 -4.11 -23.08
CA THR A 163 12.55 -2.91 -23.57
C THR A 163 12.50 -2.84 -25.09
N TRP A 164 12.08 -1.69 -25.62
CA TRP A 164 12.13 -1.38 -27.05
C TRP A 164 13.48 -0.76 -27.45
N ARG A 165 14.33 -0.45 -26.47
CA ARG A 165 15.63 0.17 -26.68
C ARG A 165 16.67 -0.90 -27.01
N THR A 166 17.64 -0.52 -27.83
CA THR A 166 18.76 -1.39 -28.21
C THR A 166 20.06 -0.83 -27.64
N PRO A 167 21.14 -1.63 -27.50
CA PRO A 167 22.43 -1.12 -27.04
C PRO A 167 22.98 0.08 -27.82
N ALA A 168 22.52 0.30 -29.06
CA ALA A 168 22.89 1.43 -29.88
C ALA A 168 22.50 2.80 -29.28
N VAL A 169 21.56 2.85 -28.33
CA VAL A 169 21.21 4.10 -27.62
C VAL A 169 22.12 4.38 -26.42
N CYS A 170 23.14 3.54 -26.16
CA CYS A 170 24.08 3.74 -25.05
C CYS A 170 25.41 4.34 -25.53
N PHE A 171 25.69 5.57 -25.11
CA PHE A 171 26.97 6.21 -25.31
C PHE A 171 27.51 6.77 -23.99
N ASP A 172 28.71 6.31 -23.60
CA ASP A 172 29.40 6.73 -22.38
C ASP A 172 28.52 6.70 -21.12
N GLY A 173 27.75 5.61 -20.95
CA GLY A 173 26.86 5.41 -19.80
C GLY A 173 25.56 6.23 -19.82
N SER A 174 25.28 6.94 -20.91
CA SER A 174 24.06 7.73 -21.08
C SER A 174 23.17 7.17 -22.20
N LEU A 175 21.85 7.28 -21.99
CA LEU A 175 20.86 7.05 -23.04
C LEU A 175 20.81 8.28 -23.96
N VAL A 176 21.03 8.07 -25.27
CA VAL A 176 21.05 9.11 -26.31
C VAL A 176 19.97 8.92 -27.36
#